data_AF-A0A1Q1FPI1-F1
#
_entry.id   AF-A0A1Q1FPI1-F1
#
_cell.length_a   1.000
_cell.length_b   1.000
_cell.length_c   1.000
_cell.angle_alpha   90.00
_cell.angle_beta   90.00
_cell.angle_gamma   90.00
#
_symmetry.space_group_name_H-M   'P 1'
#
loop_
_entity.id
_entity.type
_entity.pdbx_description
1 polymer ?
#
loop_
_entity_poly.entity_id
_entity_poly.type
_entity_poly.pdbx_seq_one_letter_code
_entity_poly.pdbx_strand_id
1 'polypeptide(L)'
;MVPVFDKRVPGIAHPGPTHTVCFAFVIGIGTGVIGGLIGWQREPLAALGIGLFGVFVGTLTVGAHLLAPVLSPTGIRPFAPVRDDRYTLDVAKAANPIVNYALLAAGVVAPGAALVVGAWI
;
A
#
# COMPACT_ATOMS: atom_id res chain seq x y z
N MET A 1 -3.55 7.40 6.75
CA MET A 1 -2.24 6.88 7.21
C MET A 1 -1.67 7.87 8.20
N VAL A 2 -1.20 7.40 9.37
CA VAL A 2 -0.67 8.28 10.43
C VAL A 2 0.84 8.42 10.24
N PRO A 3 1.38 9.64 10.03
CA PRO A 3 2.81 9.82 9.81
C PRO A 3 3.61 9.54 11.09
N VAL A 4 4.60 8.65 10.98
CA VAL A 4 5.75 8.57 11.90
C VAL A 4 5.37 8.32 13.38
N PHE A 5 4.36 7.49 13.61
CA PHE A 5 3.97 7.07 14.97
C PHE A 5 5.01 6.12 15.59
N ASP A 6 5.69 5.34 14.75
CA ASP A 6 6.75 4.40 15.15
C ASP A 6 7.93 5.07 15.87
N LYS A 7 8.32 6.29 15.48
CA LYS A 7 9.35 7.05 16.22
C LYS A 7 8.95 7.44 17.65
N ARG A 8 7.66 7.34 18.00
CA ARG A 8 7.14 7.71 19.32
C ARG A 8 6.98 6.50 20.24
N VAL A 9 7.17 5.28 19.74
CA VAL A 9 7.01 4.04 20.51
C VAL A 9 8.39 3.46 20.82
N PRO A 10 8.83 3.46 22.08
CA PRO A 10 10.09 2.83 22.48
C PRO A 10 10.12 1.35 22.07
N GLY A 11 11.25 0.91 21.49
CA GLY A 11 11.45 -0.48 21.08
C GLY A 11 10.97 -0.82 19.67
N ILE A 12 10.36 0.10 18.92
CA ILE A 12 10.03 -0.09 17.50
C ILE A 12 11.10 0.56 16.62
N ALA A 13 11.76 -0.25 15.79
CA ALA A 13 12.72 0.25 14.81
C ALA A 13 12.00 1.06 13.71
N HIS A 14 12.64 2.12 13.23
CA HIS A 14 12.17 2.89 12.08
C HIS A 14 12.91 2.44 10.80
N PRO A 15 12.22 2.15 9.69
CA PRO A 15 10.74 2.14 9.52
C PRO A 15 10.05 0.97 10.23
N GLY A 16 8.91 1.25 10.87
CA GLY A 16 8.14 0.28 11.64
C GLY A 16 7.41 -0.79 10.81
N PRO A 17 6.68 -1.71 11.47
CA PRO A 17 6.11 -2.90 10.84
C PRO A 17 5.11 -2.61 9.72
N THR A 18 4.55 -1.41 9.67
CA THR A 18 3.65 -0.94 8.59
C THR A 18 4.36 -0.78 7.25
N HIS A 19 5.70 -0.77 7.23
CA HIS A 19 6.52 -0.61 6.03
C HIS A 19 7.08 -1.94 5.51
N THR A 20 6.33 -3.03 5.71
CA THR A 20 6.73 -4.40 5.34
C THR A 20 5.79 -5.01 4.29
N VAL A 21 6.31 -5.97 3.54
CA VAL A 21 5.52 -6.78 2.59
C VAL A 21 4.48 -7.61 3.33
N CYS A 22 4.81 -8.12 4.52
CA CYS A 22 3.87 -8.84 5.37
C CYS A 22 2.67 -7.97 5.73
N PHE A 23 2.89 -6.72 6.12
CA PHE A 23 1.80 -5.79 6.42
C PHE A 23 0.92 -5.51 5.19
N ALA A 24 1.51 -5.39 4.00
CA ALA A 24 0.76 -5.25 2.76
C ALA A 24 -0.18 -6.44 2.52
N PHE A 25 0.31 -7.68 2.70
CA PHE A 25 -0.53 -8.87 2.58
C PHE A 25 -1.60 -8.98 3.66
N VAL A 26 -1.32 -8.59 4.91
CA VAL A 26 -2.32 -8.59 5.99
C VAL A 26 -3.48 -7.65 5.63
N ILE A 27 -3.17 -6.44 5.16
CA ILE A 27 -4.21 -5.48 4.75
C ILE A 27 -4.94 -5.96 3.49
N GLY A 28 -4.23 -6.54 2.52
CA GLY A 28 -4.82 -7.16 1.33
C GLY A 28 -5.81 -8.25 1.71
N ILE A 29 -5.37 -9.27 2.45
CA ILE A 29 -6.22 -10.38 2.90
C ILE A 29 -7.39 -9.85 3.72
N GLY A 30 -7.18 -8.93 4.66
CA GLY A 30 -8.26 -8.33 5.46
C GLY A 30 -9.32 -7.65 4.59
N THR A 31 -8.89 -6.86 3.60
CA THR A 31 -9.80 -6.19 2.65
C THR A 31 -10.53 -7.20 1.78
N GLY A 32 -9.84 -8.26 1.35
CA GLY A 32 -10.43 -9.35 0.57
C GLY A 32 -11.46 -10.16 1.35
N VAL A 33 -11.21 -10.47 2.63
CA VAL A 33 -12.18 -11.12 3.51
C VAL A 33 -13.43 -10.25 3.64
N ILE A 34 -13.27 -8.95 3.91
CA ILE A 34 -14.41 -8.01 3.99
C ILE A 34 -15.17 -7.98 2.66
N GLY A 35 -14.47 -7.86 1.53
CA GLY A 35 -15.07 -7.88 0.19
C GLY A 35 -15.83 -9.18 -0.09
N GLY A 36 -15.26 -10.33 0.28
CA GLY A 36 -15.88 -11.64 0.13
C GLY A 36 -17.15 -11.77 0.98
N LEU A 37 -17.13 -11.30 2.23
CA LEU A 37 -18.31 -11.29 3.11
C LEU A 37 -19.44 -10.42 2.54
N ILE A 38 -19.11 -9.27 1.92
CA ILE A 38 -20.09 -8.43 1.23
C ILE A 38 -20.66 -9.16 0.01
N GLY A 39 -19.81 -9.76 -0.83
CA GLY A 39 -20.25 -10.48 -2.02
C GLY A 39 -21.04 -11.75 -1.71
N TRP A 40 -20.79 -12.39 -0.56
CA TRP A 40 -21.52 -13.57 -0.10
C TRP A 40 -23.01 -13.34 0.10
N GLN A 41 -23.43 -12.09 0.35
CA GLN A 41 -24.84 -11.72 0.44
C GLN A 41 -25.58 -11.81 -0.91
N ARG A 42 -24.85 -12.00 -2.02
CA ARG A 42 -25.39 -12.11 -3.38
C ARG A 42 -25.30 -13.55 -3.89
N GLU A 43 -24.09 -13.99 -4.24
CA GLU A 43 -23.82 -15.37 -4.65
C GLU A 43 -22.33 -15.73 -4.49
N PRO A 44 -21.95 -17.03 -4.53
CA PRO A 44 -20.57 -17.45 -4.35
C PRO A 44 -19.58 -16.85 -5.36
N LEU A 45 -20.00 -16.65 -6.62
CA LEU A 45 -19.14 -16.05 -7.63
C LEU A 45 -18.85 -14.57 -7.34
N ALA A 46 -19.85 -13.82 -6.87
CA ALA A 46 -19.68 -12.43 -6.43
C ALA A 46 -18.76 -12.35 -5.21
N ALA A 47 -18.89 -13.27 -4.25
CA ALA A 47 -18.00 -13.37 -3.10
C ALA A 47 -16.53 -13.57 -3.53
N LEU A 48 -16.29 -14.47 -4.49
CA LEU A 48 -14.95 -14.70 -5.03
C LEU A 48 -14.42 -13.46 -5.76
N GLY A 49 -15.22 -12.88 -6.65
CA GLY A 49 -14.82 -11.72 -7.46
C GLY A 49 -14.49 -10.49 -6.61
N ILE A 50 -15.40 -10.10 -5.72
CA ILE A 50 -15.23 -8.93 -4.84
C ILE A 50 -14.11 -9.19 -3.82
N GLY A 51 -13.99 -10.43 -3.32
CA GLY A 51 -12.91 -10.81 -2.41
C GLY A 51 -11.53 -10.69 -3.05
N LEU A 52 -11.33 -11.26 -4.24
CA LEU A 52 -10.07 -11.15 -4.98
C LEU A 52 -9.75 -9.70 -5.34
N PHE A 53 -10.75 -8.92 -5.76
CA PHE A 53 -10.60 -7.49 -6.00
C PHE A 53 -10.16 -6.75 -4.73
N GLY A 54 -10.75 -7.06 -3.57
CA GLY A 54 -10.36 -6.51 -2.28
C GLY A 54 -8.91 -6.84 -1.90
N VAL A 55 -8.46 -8.08 -2.12
CA VAL A 55 -7.04 -8.47 -1.92
C VAL A 55 -6.11 -7.64 -2.79
N PHE A 56 -6.45 -7.52 -4.07
CA PHE A 56 -5.67 -6.76 -5.03
C PHE A 56 -5.57 -5.28 -4.63
N VAL A 57 -6.71 -4.61 -4.41
CA VAL A 57 -6.75 -3.18 -4.07
C VAL A 57 -6.07 -2.91 -2.72
N GLY A 58 -6.32 -3.74 -1.71
CA GLY A 58 -5.70 -3.57 -0.39
C GLY A 58 -4.18 -3.70 -0.43
N THR A 59 -3.68 -4.75 -1.11
CA THR A 59 -2.23 -4.97 -1.26
C THR A 59 -1.59 -3.86 -2.09
N LEU A 60 -2.21 -3.48 -3.22
CA LEU A 60 -1.72 -2.43 -4.11
C LEU A 60 -1.66 -1.07 -3.40
N THR A 61 -2.67 -0.75 -2.57
CA THR A 61 -2.73 0.51 -1.83
C THR A 61 -1.58 0.62 -0.83
N VAL A 62 -1.30 -0.44 -0.07
CA VAL A 62 -0.15 -0.45 0.84
C VAL A 62 1.15 -0.42 0.05
N GLY A 63 1.28 -1.22 -1.02
CA GLY A 63 2.47 -1.21 -1.88
C GLY A 63 2.79 0.16 -2.47
N ALA A 64 1.77 0.87 -2.97
CA ALA A 64 1.91 2.23 -3.47
C ALA A 64 2.37 3.21 -2.38
N HIS A 65 1.90 3.04 -1.14
CA HIS A 65 2.39 3.82 -0.01
C HIS A 65 3.86 3.58 0.31
N LEU A 66 4.33 2.33 0.20
CA LEU A 66 5.75 1.98 0.43
C LEU A 66 6.69 2.63 -0.60
N LEU A 67 6.19 2.98 -1.79
CA LEU A 67 6.99 3.55 -2.86
C LEU A 67 7.61 4.89 -2.47
N ALA A 68 6.89 5.76 -1.75
CA ALA A 68 7.41 7.08 -1.38
C ALA A 68 8.66 6.99 -0.48
N PRO A 69 8.68 6.19 0.60
CA PRO A 69 9.89 5.92 1.36
C PRO A 69 11.02 5.26 0.54
N VAL A 70 10.70 4.33 -0.36
CA VAL A 70 11.69 3.67 -1.26
C VAL A 70 12.37 4.70 -2.17
N LEU A 71 11.61 5.63 -2.75
CA LEU A 71 12.14 6.69 -3.61
C LEU A 71 13.01 7.70 -2.85
N SER A 72 12.89 7.74 -1.52
CA SER A 72 13.68 8.64 -0.67
C SER A 72 14.91 7.97 -0.08
N PRO A 73 15.94 8.76 0.32
CA PRO A 73 17.07 8.25 1.10
C PRO A 73 16.71 7.75 2.49
N THR A 74 15.44 7.70 2.89
CA THR A 74 15.02 6.98 4.11
C THR A 74 14.96 5.47 3.86
N GLY A 75 14.35 5.04 2.76
CA GLY A 75 14.17 3.64 2.40
C GLY A 75 13.17 2.88 3.28
N ILE A 76 13.06 1.57 3.05
CA ILE A 76 12.25 0.61 3.84
C ILE A 76 13.06 -0.66 4.17
N ARG A 77 12.54 -1.47 5.11
CA ARG A 77 12.99 -2.84 5.37
C ARG A 77 11.82 -3.80 5.10
N PRO A 78 11.62 -4.20 3.83
CA PRO A 78 10.37 -4.83 3.39
C PRO A 78 10.16 -6.21 4.01
N PHE A 79 11.24 -6.88 4.40
CA PHE A 79 11.22 -8.25 4.92
C PHE A 79 11.47 -8.34 6.43
N ALA A 80 11.45 -7.21 7.15
CA ALA A 80 11.54 -7.22 8.60
C ALA A 80 10.32 -7.95 9.22
N PRO A 81 10.48 -8.66 10.34
CA PRO A 81 11.71 -8.83 11.14
C PRO A 81 12.58 -10.03 10.70
N VAL A 82 12.21 -10.73 9.63
CA VAL A 82 12.94 -11.92 9.17
C VAL A 82 14.29 -11.53 8.56
N ARG A 83 14.32 -10.42 7.80
CA ARG A 83 15.53 -9.82 7.25
C ARG A 83 15.49 -8.31 7.39
N ASP A 84 16.61 -7.73 7.80
CA ASP A 84 16.75 -6.29 8.01
C ASP A 84 17.40 -5.55 6.83
N ASP A 85 17.44 -6.15 5.65
CA ASP A 85 17.98 -5.52 4.44
C ASP A 85 17.22 -4.21 4.13
N ARG A 86 17.96 -3.11 3.95
CA ARG A 86 17.40 -1.79 3.65
C ARG A 86 17.34 -1.59 2.14
N TYR A 87 16.15 -1.23 1.66
CA TYR A 87 15.89 -0.94 0.24
C TYR A 87 15.57 0.54 0.07
N THR A 88 16.30 1.21 -0.83
CA THR A 88 16.10 2.59 -1.23
C THR A 88 16.60 2.77 -2.66
N LEU A 89 15.96 3.66 -3.41
CA LEU A 89 16.39 4.10 -4.74
C LEU A 89 17.09 5.46 -4.69
N ASP A 90 16.98 6.18 -3.57
CA ASP A 90 17.58 7.51 -3.35
C ASP A 90 17.39 8.48 -4.55
N VAL A 91 16.16 8.54 -5.07
CA VAL A 91 15.81 9.36 -6.24
C VAL A 91 15.64 10.83 -5.85
N ALA A 92 14.93 11.07 -4.74
CA ALA A 92 14.69 12.41 -4.25
C ALA A 92 14.49 12.44 -2.74
N LYS A 93 14.94 13.53 -2.10
CA LYS A 93 14.65 13.77 -0.68
C LYS A 93 13.14 13.80 -0.45
N ALA A 94 12.68 13.20 0.64
CA ALA A 94 11.26 13.20 1.02
C ALA A 94 10.65 14.61 1.17
N ALA A 95 11.49 15.62 1.39
CA ALA A 95 11.10 17.03 1.46
C ALA A 95 10.97 17.72 0.10
N ASN A 96 11.24 17.04 -1.03
CA ASN A 96 11.14 17.65 -2.36
C ASN A 96 9.65 17.85 -2.74
N PRO A 97 9.16 19.11 -2.82
CA PRO A 97 7.75 19.36 -3.08
C PRO A 97 7.34 18.93 -4.49
N ILE A 98 8.24 19.03 -5.47
CA ILE A 98 7.94 18.66 -6.87
C ILE A 98 7.60 17.19 -6.96
N VAL A 99 8.42 16.33 -6.33
CA VAL A 99 8.19 14.88 -6.33
C VAL A 99 6.93 14.52 -5.54
N ASN A 100 6.66 15.21 -4.44
CA ASN A 100 5.45 14.99 -3.66
C ASN A 100 4.18 15.34 -4.47
N TYR A 101 4.17 16.47 -5.17
CA TYR A 101 3.04 16.83 -6.05
C TYR A 101 2.93 15.89 -7.26
N ALA A 102 4.05 15.44 -7.84
CA ALA A 102 4.04 14.48 -8.93
C ALA A 102 3.44 13.12 -8.49
N LEU A 103 3.85 12.61 -7.32
CA LEU A 103 3.29 11.39 -6.74
C LEU A 103 1.81 11.56 -6.37
N LEU A 104 1.41 12.72 -5.86
CA LEU A 104 0.00 13.04 -5.61
C LEU A 104 -0.81 13.02 -6.90
N ALA A 105 -0.33 13.70 -7.94
CA ALA A 105 -0.98 13.72 -9.25
C ALA A 105 -1.10 12.30 -9.83
N ALA A 106 -0.03 11.50 -9.78
CA ALA A 106 -0.06 10.11 -10.20
C ALA A 106 -1.09 9.28 -9.40
N GLY A 107 -1.15 9.48 -8.08
CA GLY A 107 -2.11 8.82 -7.20
C GLY A 107 -3.57 9.21 -7.44
N VAL A 108 -3.85 10.37 -8.05
CA VAL A 108 -5.20 10.77 -8.47
C VAL A 108 -5.52 10.29 -9.89
N VAL A 109 -4.56 10.45 -10.81
CA VAL A 109 -4.76 10.11 -12.23
C VAL A 109 -4.90 8.61 -12.44
N ALA A 110 -4.09 7.79 -11.79
CA ALA A 110 -4.12 6.33 -11.96
C ALA A 110 -5.50 5.71 -11.64
N PRO A 111 -6.11 5.93 -10.45
CA PRO A 111 -7.43 5.40 -10.17
C PRO A 111 -8.51 6.06 -11.04
N GLY A 112 -8.38 7.36 -11.37
CA GLY A 112 -9.30 8.02 -12.30
C GLY A 112 -9.31 7.37 -13.69
N ALA A 113 -8.13 7.07 -14.23
CA ALA A 113 -7.99 6.34 -15.50
C ALA A 113 -8.55 4.92 -15.41
N ALA A 114 -8.28 4.21 -14.30
CA ALA A 114 -8.84 2.88 -14.06
C ALA A 114 -10.37 2.88 -14.03
N LEU A 115 -10.99 3.90 -13.41
CA LEU A 115 -12.44 4.07 -13.41
C LEU A 115 -12.99 4.35 -14.80
N VAL A 116 -12.34 5.24 -15.56
CA VAL A 116 -12.75 5.53 -16.94
C VAL A 116 -12.68 4.26 -17.78
N VAL A 117 -11.53 3.60 -17.83
CA VAL A 117 -11.34 2.36 -18.61
C VAL A 117 -12.33 1.28 -18.18
N GLY A 118 -12.52 1.10 -16.87
CA GLY A 118 -13.46 0.13 -16.31
C GLY A 118 -14.93 0.41 -16.67
N ALA A 119 -15.30 1.66 -16.96
CA ALA A 119 -16.64 2.02 -17.40
C ALA A 119 -16.91 1.72 -18.88
N TRP A 120 -15.87 1.39 -19.66
CA TRP A 120 -15.96 1.08 -21.10
C TRP A 120 -15.87 -0.42 -21.42
N ILE A 121 -15.74 -1.28 -20.41
CA ILE A 121 -15.67 -2.75 -20.52
C ILE A 121 -16.83 -3.40 -19.76
#